data_AF-A0A3S0G580-F1
#
_entry.id   AF-A0A3S0G580-F1
#
_cell.length_a   1.000
_cell.length_b   1.000
_cell.length_c   1.000
_cell.angle_alpha   90.00
_cell.angle_beta   90.00
_cell.angle_gamma   90.00
#
_symmetry.space_group_name_H-M   'P 1'
#
loop_
_entity.id
_entity.type
_entity.pdbx_description
1 polymer ?
#
loop_
_entity_poly.entity_id
_entity_poly.type
_entity_poly.pdbx_seq_one_letter_code
_entity_poly.pdbx_strand_id
1 'polypeptide(L)'
;MRLRFQSTHVAVVVGFAIGTFVAVPSALALAKFLSFGPGSPTQAEPVADVLREAARNIRDGDIVAARSLLLSREAEAHPEVLFHLAETFDPNMLAAWNARNLRADAQRALVLYRKSQDLGLASASVRIAMLY
;
A
#
# COMPACT_ATOMS: atom_id res chain seq x y z
N MET A 1 -19.20 -17.11 53.38
CA MET A 1 -19.29 -15.65 53.23
C MET A 1 -20.02 -15.37 51.91
N ARG A 2 -21.32 -15.05 52.00
CA ARG A 2 -22.17 -14.67 50.87
C ARG A 2 -21.92 -13.19 50.57
N LEU A 3 -22.05 -12.77 49.30
CA LEU A 3 -22.78 -11.56 48.91
C LEU A 3 -22.99 -11.58 47.38
N ARG A 4 -24.24 -11.92 47.01
CA ARG A 4 -24.86 -11.54 45.74
C ARG A 4 -25.02 -10.03 45.73
N PHE A 5 -24.84 -9.39 44.58
CA PHE A 5 -25.54 -8.14 44.28
C PHE A 5 -26.33 -8.31 42.97
N GLN A 6 -27.65 -8.31 43.13
CA GLN A 6 -28.62 -7.99 42.10
C GLN A 6 -28.81 -6.47 42.04
N SER A 7 -29.16 -5.93 40.86
CA SER A 7 -30.18 -4.88 40.61
C SER A 7 -29.93 -4.36 39.19
N THR A 8 -30.74 -4.66 38.18
CA THR A 8 -32.16 -4.32 37.94
C THR A 8 -32.38 -2.82 37.73
N HIS A 9 -32.96 -2.55 36.56
CA HIS A 9 -33.26 -1.30 35.86
C HIS A 9 -33.94 -0.18 36.66
N VAL A 10 -33.65 1.08 36.28
CA VAL A 10 -34.63 2.16 36.33
C VAL A 10 -34.59 2.94 35.01
N ALA A 11 -35.73 2.92 34.33
CA ALA A 11 -36.07 3.75 33.20
C ALA A 11 -36.41 5.18 33.65
N VAL A 12 -36.03 6.18 32.85
CA VAL A 12 -36.70 7.48 32.86
C VAL A 12 -37.15 7.78 31.44
N VAL A 13 -38.46 7.71 31.28
CA VAL A 13 -39.26 8.20 30.15
C VAL A 13 -39.46 9.70 30.31
N VAL A 14 -39.69 10.40 29.19
CA VAL A 14 -40.54 11.60 28.97
C VAL A 14 -39.80 12.53 27.98
N GLY A 15 -40.36 12.97 26.85
CA GLY A 15 -41.75 12.92 26.43
C GLY A 15 -41.97 13.34 24.97
N PHE A 16 -43.16 12.95 24.49
CA PHE A 16 -44.06 13.63 23.55
C PHE A 16 -43.47 14.63 22.54
N ALA A 17 -43.58 14.26 21.25
CA ALA A 17 -44.12 15.16 20.24
C ALA A 17 -44.85 14.35 19.18
N ILE A 18 -46.17 14.55 19.15
CA ILE A 18 -47.11 14.06 18.15
C ILE A 18 -46.89 14.89 16.89
N GLY A 19 -46.59 14.24 15.78
CA GLY A 19 -46.42 14.88 14.48
C GLY A 19 -46.69 13.87 13.38
N THR A 20 -47.95 13.74 12.99
CA THR A 20 -48.34 13.05 11.76
C THR A 20 -47.73 13.78 10.58
N PHE A 21 -46.66 13.23 10.00
CA PHE A 21 -46.23 13.62 8.66
C PHE A 21 -46.41 12.46 7.71
N VAL A 22 -47.34 12.70 6.80
CA VAL A 22 -47.73 11.92 5.63
C VAL A 22 -46.49 11.39 4.91
N ALA A 23 -46.50 10.08 4.66
CA ALA A 23 -45.57 9.45 3.74
C ALA A 23 -45.68 10.10 2.36
N VAL A 24 -44.60 10.71 1.89
CA VAL A 24 -44.38 11.01 0.48
C VAL A 24 -43.12 10.24 0.07
N PRO A 25 -43.19 9.25 -0.83
CA PRO A 25 -42.01 8.55 -1.30
C PRO A 25 -41.36 9.43 -2.38
N SER A 26 -40.47 10.33 -1.99
CA SER A 26 -39.64 11.05 -2.96
C SER A 26 -38.43 10.20 -3.32
N ALA A 27 -38.65 9.28 -4.27
CA ALA A 27 -37.67 8.41 -4.91
C ALA A 27 -36.64 9.15 -5.80
N LEU A 28 -36.29 10.40 -5.50
CA LEU A 28 -35.44 11.22 -6.36
C LEU A 28 -34.37 12.03 -5.60
N ALA A 29 -33.86 11.49 -4.48
CA ALA A 29 -32.68 12.01 -3.80
C ALA A 29 -31.62 10.93 -3.51
N LEU A 30 -31.66 9.80 -4.23
CA LEU A 30 -30.67 8.71 -4.13
C LEU A 30 -29.75 8.60 -5.37
N ALA A 31 -29.74 9.60 -6.25
CA ALA A 31 -28.91 9.53 -7.46
C ALA A 31 -27.49 10.11 -7.28
N LYS A 32 -27.21 10.83 -6.17
CA LYS A 32 -25.93 11.54 -6.01
C LYS A 32 -25.05 11.06 -4.85
N PHE A 33 -25.59 10.26 -3.93
CA PHE A 33 -24.81 9.65 -2.83
C PHE A 33 -24.31 8.23 -3.14
N LEU A 34 -24.81 7.59 -4.21
CA LEU A 34 -24.34 6.27 -4.64
C LEU A 34 -23.25 6.34 -5.73
N SER A 35 -22.83 7.54 -6.14
CA SER A 35 -21.76 7.69 -7.14
C SER A 35 -20.36 7.63 -6.55
N PHE A 36 -20.21 7.48 -5.24
CA PHE A 36 -19.00 6.90 -4.66
C PHE A 36 -19.21 5.39 -4.57
N GLY A 37 -19.27 4.72 -5.73
CA GLY A 37 -19.02 3.29 -5.75
C GLY A 37 -17.63 3.08 -5.13
N PRO A 38 -17.42 2.12 -4.21
CA PRO A 38 -16.07 1.72 -3.86
C PRO A 38 -15.37 1.45 -5.19
N GLY A 39 -14.32 2.22 -5.48
CA GLY A 39 -13.62 2.15 -6.75
C GLY A 39 -13.50 0.69 -7.14
N SER A 40 -13.97 0.36 -8.35
CA SER A 40 -13.91 -0.99 -8.92
C SER A 40 -12.66 -1.67 -8.39
N PRO A 41 -12.73 -2.87 -7.78
CA PRO A 41 -11.56 -3.51 -7.20
C PRO A 41 -10.46 -3.40 -8.23
N THR A 42 -9.49 -2.51 -7.98
CA THR A 42 -8.37 -2.31 -8.89
C THR A 42 -7.74 -3.68 -8.90
N GLN A 43 -7.97 -4.44 -9.97
CA GLN A 43 -7.36 -5.73 -10.11
C GLN A 43 -5.87 -5.43 -10.02
N ALA A 44 -5.25 -5.90 -8.93
CA ALA A 44 -3.84 -5.63 -8.72
C ALA A 44 -3.13 -6.11 -9.98
N GLU A 45 -2.46 -5.20 -10.71
CA GLU A 45 -1.82 -5.61 -11.95
C GLU A 45 -0.84 -6.74 -11.61
N PRO A 46 -0.73 -7.77 -12.46
CA PRO A 46 0.19 -8.86 -12.23
C PRO A 46 1.59 -8.34 -11.90
N VAL A 47 2.25 -8.92 -10.90
CA VAL A 47 3.60 -8.51 -10.48
C VAL A 47 4.58 -8.50 -11.67
N ALA A 48 4.42 -9.45 -12.60
CA ALA A 48 5.22 -9.51 -13.81
C ALA A 48 5.10 -8.24 -14.67
N ASP A 49 3.92 -7.62 -14.74
CA ASP A 49 3.70 -6.40 -15.52
C ASP A 49 4.30 -5.18 -14.82
N VAL A 50 4.18 -5.13 -13.49
CA VAL A 50 4.86 -4.12 -12.65
C VAL A 50 6.38 -4.16 -12.86
N LEU A 51 6.98 -5.35 -12.80
CA LEU A 51 8.41 -5.51 -12.98
C LEU A 51 8.85 -5.13 -14.40
N ARG A 52 8.05 -5.51 -15.41
CA ARG A 52 8.30 -5.17 -16.81
C ARG A 52 8.25 -3.66 -17.05
N GLU A 53 7.30 -2.98 -16.44
CA GLU A 53 7.14 -1.52 -16.52
C GLU A 53 8.24 -0.78 -15.75
N ALA A 54 8.57 -1.22 -14.54
CA ALA A 54 9.70 -0.68 -13.79
C ALA A 54 11.01 -0.82 -14.57
N ALA A 55 11.24 -1.97 -15.22
CA ALA A 55 12.40 -2.18 -16.06
C ALA A 55 12.40 -1.29 -17.32
N ARG A 56 11.23 -0.98 -17.91
CA ARG A 56 11.11 0.01 -18.99
C ARG A 56 11.54 1.40 -18.49
N ASN A 57 10.93 1.86 -17.41
CA ASN A 57 11.26 3.14 -16.78
C ASN A 57 12.76 3.26 -16.45
N ILE A 58 13.40 2.19 -15.94
CA ILE A 58 14.85 2.19 -15.70
C ILE A 58 15.65 2.35 -17.00
N ARG A 59 15.30 1.63 -18.07
CA ARG A 59 15.97 1.76 -19.38
C ARG A 59 15.80 3.15 -19.99
N ASP A 60 14.64 3.76 -19.78
CA ASP A 60 14.32 5.10 -20.27
C ASP A 60 14.91 6.21 -19.39
N GLY A 61 15.53 5.85 -18.25
CA GLY A 61 16.15 6.76 -17.30
C GLY A 61 15.18 7.35 -16.27
N ASP A 62 13.89 6.99 -16.31
CA ASP A 62 12.88 7.39 -15.33
C ASP A 62 12.92 6.49 -14.08
N ILE A 63 14.01 6.59 -13.32
CA ILE A 63 14.19 5.80 -12.10
C ILE A 63 13.18 6.22 -11.02
N VAL A 64 12.65 7.44 -11.08
CA VAL A 64 11.64 7.94 -10.13
C VAL A 64 10.31 7.23 -10.34
N ALA A 65 9.85 7.11 -11.59
CA ALA A 65 8.65 6.34 -11.92
C ALA A 65 8.82 4.87 -11.57
N ALA A 66 9.97 4.26 -11.90
CA ALA A 66 10.27 2.88 -11.53
C ALA A 66 10.18 2.66 -10.00
N ARG A 67 10.83 3.54 -9.22
CA ARG A 67 10.81 3.46 -7.75
C ARG A 67 9.40 3.63 -7.19
N SER A 68 8.64 4.61 -7.68
CA SER A 68 7.27 4.86 -7.22
C SER A 68 6.36 3.67 -7.49
N LEU A 69 6.48 3.08 -8.69
CA LEU A 69 5.72 1.91 -9.07
C LEU A 69 6.06 0.71 -8.18
N LEU A 70 7.34 0.45 -7.93
CA LEU A 70 7.79 -0.64 -7.05
C LEU A 70 7.39 -0.42 -5.58
N LEU A 71 7.44 0.83 -5.08
CA LEU A 71 6.97 1.18 -3.73
C LEU A 71 5.49 0.84 -3.52
N SER A 72 4.66 1.00 -4.55
CA SER A 72 3.23 0.65 -4.48
C SER A 72 2.99 -0.82 -4.16
N ARG A 73 3.99 -1.69 -4.42
CA ARG A 73 3.94 -3.14 -4.22
C ARG A 73 4.84 -3.63 -3.09
N GLU A 74 5.53 -2.75 -2.36
CA GLU A 74 6.47 -3.14 -1.30
C GLU A 74 5.79 -3.99 -0.21
N ALA A 75 4.52 -3.68 0.13
CA ALA A 75 3.75 -4.37 1.17
C ALA A 75 3.40 -5.84 0.82
N GLU A 76 3.37 -6.19 -0.46
CA GLU A 76 3.10 -7.57 -0.90
C GLU A 76 4.30 -8.50 -0.74
N ALA A 77 5.49 -7.93 -0.49
CA ALA A 77 6.72 -8.66 -0.19
C ALA A 77 7.11 -9.70 -1.27
N HIS A 78 6.91 -9.40 -2.55
CA HIS A 78 7.46 -10.23 -3.63
C HIS A 78 8.99 -10.07 -3.68
N PRO A 79 9.78 -11.16 -3.70
CA PRO A 79 11.23 -11.08 -3.62
C PRO A 79 11.84 -10.23 -4.74
N GLU A 80 11.34 -10.35 -5.97
CA GLU A 80 11.81 -9.59 -7.13
C GLU A 80 11.48 -8.10 -7.02
N VAL A 81 10.29 -7.76 -6.50
CA VAL A 81 9.89 -6.36 -6.28
C VAL A 81 10.81 -5.71 -5.26
N LEU A 82 11.06 -6.39 -4.13
CA LEU A 82 11.94 -5.87 -3.09
C LEU A 82 13.38 -5.72 -3.60
N PHE A 83 13.86 -6.66 -4.41
CA PHE A 83 15.18 -6.59 -5.04
C PHE A 83 15.31 -5.39 -5.97
N HIS A 84 14.37 -5.21 -6.91
CA HIS A 84 14.43 -4.09 -7.84
C HIS A 84 14.18 -2.76 -7.14
N LEU A 85 13.34 -2.73 -6.10
CA LEU A 85 13.16 -1.53 -5.28
C LEU A 85 14.47 -1.15 -4.59
N ALA A 86 15.22 -2.13 -4.06
CA ALA A 86 16.54 -1.92 -3.47
C ALA A 86 17.52 -1.32 -4.48
N GLU A 87 17.56 -1.85 -5.71
CA GLU A 87 18.42 -1.32 -6.78
C GLU A 87 18.13 0.18 -7.05
N THR A 88 16.87 0.63 -6.90
CA THR A 88 16.58 2.06 -7.06
C THR A 88 17.17 2.93 -5.95
N PHE A 89 17.44 2.41 -4.75
CA PHE A 89 18.07 3.16 -3.65
C PHE A 89 19.59 2.96 -3.59
N ASP A 90 20.10 1.93 -4.26
CA ASP A 90 21.50 1.52 -4.25
C ASP A 90 22.38 2.54 -4.99
N PRO A 91 23.38 3.16 -4.32
CA PRO A 91 24.25 4.15 -4.95
C PRO A 91 25.05 3.61 -6.14
N ASN A 92 25.43 2.32 -6.12
CA ASN A 92 26.20 1.70 -7.20
C ASN A 92 25.33 1.47 -8.43
N MET A 93 24.06 1.09 -8.23
CA MET A 93 23.08 0.95 -9.31
C MET A 93 22.69 2.30 -9.90
N LEU A 94 22.44 3.31 -9.06
CA LEU A 94 22.17 4.67 -9.52
C LEU A 94 23.36 5.24 -10.31
N ALA A 95 24.60 4.97 -9.88
CA ALA A 95 25.78 5.33 -10.65
C ALA A 95 25.86 4.59 -12.00
N ALA A 96 25.55 3.28 -12.02
CA ALA A 96 25.54 2.47 -13.24
C ALA A 96 24.48 2.91 -14.25
N TRP A 97 23.32 3.42 -13.77
CA TRP A 97 22.26 3.99 -14.60
C TRP A 97 22.43 5.47 -14.90
N ASN A 98 23.57 6.08 -14.53
CA ASN A 98 23.84 7.51 -14.69
C ASN A 98 22.82 8.43 -13.99
N ALA A 99 22.16 7.95 -12.93
CA ALA A 99 21.13 8.64 -12.14
C ALA A 99 21.68 9.22 -10.83
N ARG A 100 22.91 9.77 -10.86
CA ARG A 100 23.64 10.28 -9.67
C ARG A 100 22.99 11.50 -9.01
N ASN A 101 22.08 12.16 -9.72
CA ASN A 101 21.27 13.27 -9.23
C ASN A 101 20.12 12.80 -8.30
N LEU A 102 19.79 11.52 -8.30
CA LEU A 102 18.78 10.97 -7.40
C LEU A 102 19.38 10.64 -6.04
N ARG A 103 18.59 10.86 -4.99
CA ARG A 103 19.00 10.52 -3.62
C ARG A 103 19.09 8.99 -3.47
N ALA A 104 20.32 8.52 -3.24
CA ALA A 104 20.61 7.18 -2.79
C ALA A 104 20.28 7.01 -1.29
N ASP A 105 20.00 5.78 -0.90
CA ASP A 105 19.86 5.36 0.49
C ASP A 105 20.39 3.93 0.63
N ALA A 106 21.69 3.80 0.89
CA ALA A 106 22.35 2.51 0.99
C ALA A 106 21.78 1.66 2.14
N GLN A 107 21.35 2.28 3.25
CA GLN A 107 20.77 1.54 4.36
C GLN A 107 19.40 0.95 3.97
N ARG A 108 18.56 1.72 3.27
CA ARG A 108 17.30 1.21 2.75
C ARG A 108 17.52 0.11 1.70
N ALA A 109 18.48 0.29 0.79
CA ALA A 109 18.84 -0.75 -0.19
C ALA A 109 19.27 -2.06 0.50
N LEU A 110 20.13 -1.99 1.52
CA LEU A 110 20.57 -3.15 2.29
C LEU A 110 19.40 -3.89 2.95
N VAL A 111 18.48 -3.15 3.59
CA VAL A 111 17.29 -3.74 4.24
C VAL A 111 16.42 -4.47 3.23
N LEU A 112 16.17 -3.85 2.07
CA LEU A 112 15.32 -4.44 1.03
C LEU A 112 15.98 -5.66 0.36
N TYR A 113 17.28 -5.61 0.06
CA TYR A 113 18.00 -6.77 -0.45
C TYR A 113 17.98 -7.93 0.55
N ARG A 114 18.18 -7.68 1.85
CA ARG A 114 18.10 -8.74 2.87
C ARG A 114 16.72 -9.38 2.91
N LYS A 115 15.65 -8.58 2.90
CA LYS A 115 14.28 -9.13 2.81
C LYS A 115 14.08 -9.98 1.56
N SER A 116 14.57 -9.53 0.41
CA SER A 116 14.52 -10.29 -0.84
C SER A 116 15.30 -11.62 -0.75
N GLN A 117 16.48 -11.59 -0.13
CA GLN A 117 17.31 -12.77 0.13
C GLN A 117 16.59 -13.77 1.04
N ASP A 118 15.99 -13.29 2.14
CA ASP A 118 15.25 -14.12 3.10
C ASP A 118 14.04 -14.81 2.46
N LEU A 119 13.49 -14.21 1.40
CA LEU A 119 12.41 -14.77 0.57
C LEU A 119 12.92 -15.69 -0.57
N GLY A 120 14.22 -15.93 -0.65
CA GLY A 120 14.83 -16.93 -1.53
C GLY A 120 15.51 -16.38 -2.79
N LEU A 121 15.60 -15.07 -2.98
CA LEU A 121 16.28 -14.51 -4.16
C LEU A 121 17.80 -14.46 -3.96
N ALA A 122 18.50 -15.49 -4.45
CA ALA A 122 19.95 -15.63 -4.29
C ALA A 122 20.76 -14.42 -4.81
N SER A 123 20.32 -13.77 -5.89
CA SER A 123 20.98 -12.59 -6.46
C SER A 123 21.12 -11.42 -5.48
N ALA A 124 20.26 -11.33 -4.47
CA ALA A 124 20.36 -10.32 -3.42
C ALA A 124 21.69 -10.40 -2.64
N SER A 125 22.22 -11.60 -2.40
CA SER A 125 23.48 -11.77 -1.69
C SER A 125 24.67 -11.12 -2.41
N VAL A 126 24.69 -11.21 -3.74
CA VAL A 126 25.72 -10.57 -4.58
C VAL A 126 25.62 -9.07 -4.48
N ARG A 127 24.41 -8.51 -4.56
CA ARG A 127 24.19 -7.06 -4.40
C ARG A 127 24.58 -6.57 -3.01
N ILE A 128 24.25 -7.31 -1.96
CA ILE A 128 24.65 -6.96 -0.57
C ILE A 128 26.18 -6.88 -0.44
N ALA A 129 26.91 -7.81 -1.05
CA ALA A 129 28.37 -7.82 -1.01
C ALA A 129 29.02 -6.67 -1.79
N MET A 130 28.31 -6.13 -2.80
CA MET A 130 28.77 -5.05 -3.67
C MET A 130 28.20 -3.68 -3.33
N LEU A 131 27.26 -3.59 -2.39
CA LEU A 131 26.80 -2.30 -1.88
C LEU A 131 28.03 -1.61 -1.27
N TYR A 132 28.16 -0.29 -1.48
CA TYR A 132 29.27 0.62 -1.11
C TYR A 132 30.19 1.03 -2.28
#